data_AF-A0A4R3HX82-F1
#
_entry.id   AF-A0A4R3HX82-F1
#
_cell.length_a   1.000
_cell.length_b   1.000
_cell.length_c   1.000
_cell.angle_alpha   90.00
_cell.angle_beta   90.00
_cell.angle_gamma   90.00
#
_symmetry.space_group_name_H-M   'P 1'
#
loop_
_entity.id
_entity.type
_entity.pdbx_description
1 polymer ?
#
loop_
_entity_poly.entity_id
_entity_poly.type
_entity_poly.pdbx_seq_one_letter_code
_entity_poly.pdbx_strand_id
1 'polypeptide(L)'
;MRQALFLSMLLAVTAASASALDDCRAQKQAEADIALCVETAQLRSTNHLRNLSNTTREAVSEETRSGKRRSRMREYRKLEARHVHERNTLCRKQTDPLERRACIADMNDAHAAELKRFME
;
A
#
# COMPACT_ATOMS: atom_id res chain seq x y z
N MET A 1 -0.35 40.91 30.19
CA MET A 1 -0.01 39.62 30.81
C MET A 1 -1.13 38.65 30.46
N ARG A 2 -0.98 37.37 30.12
CA ARG A 2 0.11 36.43 29.80
C ARG A 2 -0.68 35.11 29.64
N GLN A 3 -0.26 34.23 28.73
CA GLN A 3 -0.68 32.81 28.62
C GLN A 3 -1.98 32.58 27.83
N ALA A 4 -1.93 32.24 26.54
CA ALA A 4 -1.48 30.97 25.95
C ALA A 4 -2.47 29.83 26.21
N LEU A 5 -3.01 29.25 25.13
CA LEU A 5 -2.91 27.82 24.85
C LEU A 5 -3.31 27.62 23.40
N PHE A 6 -2.26 27.54 22.57
CA PHE A 6 -2.31 26.99 21.22
C PHE A 6 -2.94 25.60 21.30
N LEU A 7 -4.11 25.44 20.68
CA LEU A 7 -4.68 24.13 20.43
C LEU A 7 -3.79 23.45 19.38
N SER A 8 -2.88 22.63 19.87
CA SER A 8 -1.96 21.84 19.09
C SER A 8 -2.74 20.98 18.09
N MET A 9 -2.48 21.21 16.81
CA MET A 9 -2.74 20.24 15.74
C MET A 9 -2.12 18.90 16.15
N LEU A 10 -2.95 17.99 16.65
CA LEU A 10 -2.63 16.57 16.65
C LEU A 10 -2.67 16.12 15.21
N LEU A 11 -1.51 16.23 14.53
CA LEU A 11 -1.20 15.37 13.40
C LEU A 11 -1.35 13.93 13.89
N ALA A 12 -2.51 13.35 13.62
CA ALA A 12 -2.67 11.92 13.60
C ALA A 12 -1.70 11.41 12.54
N VAL A 13 -0.48 11.08 12.98
CA VAL A 13 0.29 10.03 12.35
C VAL A 13 -0.58 8.79 12.53
N THR A 14 -1.48 8.56 11.57
CA THR A 14 -2.06 7.25 11.40
C THR A 14 -0.84 6.36 11.16
N ALA A 15 -0.40 5.70 12.23
CA ALA A 15 0.30 4.44 12.10
C ALA A 15 -0.49 3.70 11.03
N ALA A 16 0.17 3.29 9.94
CA ALA A 16 -0.46 2.47 8.92
C ALA A 16 -1.02 1.26 9.67
N SER A 17 -2.30 1.35 10.03
CA SER A 17 -3.00 0.40 10.88
C SER A 17 -3.04 -0.85 10.04
N ALA A 18 -2.51 -1.94 10.58
CA ALA A 18 -2.40 -3.20 9.89
C ALA A 18 -3.80 -3.79 9.67
N SER A 19 -4.59 -3.21 8.77
CA SER A 19 -6.00 -3.56 8.51
C SER A 19 -6.12 -5.05 8.23
N ALA A 20 -5.19 -5.61 7.45
CA ALA A 20 -5.14 -7.04 7.20
C ALA A 20 -4.98 -7.89 8.48
N LEU A 21 -4.21 -7.43 9.48
CA LEU A 21 -4.05 -8.15 10.75
C LEU A 21 -5.33 -8.05 11.58
N ASP A 22 -5.93 -6.87 11.66
CA ASP A 22 -7.17 -6.65 12.41
C ASP A 22 -8.34 -7.43 11.80
N ASP A 23 -8.45 -7.43 10.47
CA ASP A 23 -9.43 -8.22 9.72
C ASP A 23 -9.25 -9.73 9.97
N CYS A 24 -8.01 -10.20 10.03
CA CYS A 24 -7.71 -11.60 10.31
C CYS A 24 -8.03 -11.99 11.77
N ARG A 25 -7.72 -11.12 12.74
CA ARG A 25 -8.08 -11.31 14.16
C ARG A 25 -9.60 -11.30 14.37
N ALA A 26 -10.35 -10.54 13.58
CA ALA A 26 -11.81 -10.55 13.64
C ALA A 26 -12.41 -11.86 13.10
N GLN A 27 -11.72 -12.54 12.17
CA GLN A 27 -12.21 -13.76 11.52
C GLN A 27 -11.74 -15.05 12.18
N LYS A 28 -10.60 -15.03 12.88
CA LYS A 28 -9.90 -16.22 13.39
C LYS A 28 -9.61 -16.05 14.87
N GLN A 29 -9.75 -17.15 15.62
CA GLN A 29 -9.53 -17.16 17.08
C GLN A 29 -8.18 -17.76 17.46
N ALA A 30 -7.67 -18.74 16.69
CA ALA A 30 -6.38 -19.36 16.95
C ALA A 30 -5.24 -18.57 16.30
N GLU A 31 -4.15 -18.36 17.03
CA GLU A 31 -2.97 -17.63 16.55
C GLU A 31 -2.40 -18.20 15.25
N ALA A 32 -2.37 -19.53 15.10
CA ALA A 32 -1.92 -20.18 13.88
C ALA A 32 -2.82 -19.85 12.66
N ASP A 33 -4.13 -19.74 12.88
CA ASP A 33 -5.09 -19.40 11.82
C ASP A 33 -5.02 -17.91 11.47
N ILE A 34 -4.78 -17.04 12.45
CA ILE A 34 -4.52 -15.61 12.22
C ILE A 34 -3.25 -15.46 11.38
N ALA A 35 -2.18 -16.16 11.72
CA ALA A 35 -0.93 -16.13 10.95
C ALA A 35 -1.11 -16.59 9.50
N LEU A 36 -1.83 -17.70 9.29
CA LEU A 36 -2.15 -18.21 7.96
C LEU A 36 -3.04 -17.23 7.17
N CYS A 37 -4.00 -16.59 7.83
CA CYS A 37 -4.86 -15.58 7.22
C CYS A 37 -4.03 -14.38 6.70
N VAL A 38 -3.13 -13.85 7.52
CA VAL A 38 -2.27 -12.71 7.13
C VAL A 38 -1.31 -13.10 6.00
N GLU A 39 -0.72 -14.30 6.06
CA GLU A 39 0.13 -14.80 4.97
C GLU A 39 -0.63 -14.91 3.65
N THR A 40 -1.86 -15.43 3.71
CA THR A 40 -2.74 -15.51 2.55
C THR A 40 -3.09 -14.12 2.01
N ALA A 41 -3.39 -13.16 2.88
CA ALA A 41 -3.66 -11.77 2.49
C ALA A 41 -2.45 -11.12 1.79
N GLN A 42 -1.24 -11.34 2.31
CA GLN A 42 -0.01 -10.85 1.69
C GLN A 42 0.23 -11.47 0.31
N LEU A 43 0.03 -12.78 0.16
CA LEU A 43 0.18 -13.46 -1.13
C LEU A 43 -0.84 -12.98 -2.14
N ARG A 44 -2.11 -12.87 -1.73
CA ARG A 44 -3.21 -12.37 -2.57
C ARG A 44 -2.93 -10.95 -3.07
N SER A 45 -2.64 -10.03 -2.17
CA SER A 45 -2.38 -8.62 -2.51
C SER A 45 -1.15 -8.47 -3.40
N THR A 46 -0.07 -9.22 -3.15
CA THR A 46 1.14 -9.22 -3.98
C THR A 46 0.85 -9.69 -5.41
N ASN A 47 0.12 -10.79 -5.56
CA ASN A 47 -0.25 -11.32 -6.87
C ASN A 47 -1.21 -10.37 -7.61
N HIS A 48 -2.20 -9.82 -6.91
CA HIS A 48 -3.11 -8.83 -7.46
C HIS A 48 -2.36 -7.61 -7.99
N LEU A 49 -1.49 -7.03 -7.15
CA LEU A 49 -0.71 -5.86 -7.50
C LEU A 49 0.22 -6.13 -8.69
N ARG A 50 0.92 -7.27 -8.71
CA ARG A 50 1.79 -7.64 -9.83
C ARG A 50 1.04 -7.66 -11.16
N ASN A 51 -0.14 -8.28 -11.19
CA ASN A 51 -0.96 -8.34 -12.39
C ASN A 51 -1.42 -6.94 -12.81
N LEU A 52 -1.87 -6.13 -11.86
CA LEU A 52 -2.34 -4.78 -12.13
C LEU A 52 -1.23 -3.85 -12.62
N SER A 53 -0.04 -3.87 -12.00
CA SER A 53 1.12 -3.10 -12.45
C SER A 53 1.54 -3.49 -13.87
N ASN A 54 1.51 -4.78 -14.22
CA ASN A 54 1.81 -5.23 -15.58
C ASN A 54 0.79 -4.68 -16.60
N THR A 55 -0.50 -4.86 -16.34
CA THR A 55 -1.56 -4.35 -17.23
C THR A 55 -1.51 -2.82 -17.34
N THR A 56 -1.28 -2.12 -16.23
CA THR A 56 -1.15 -0.65 -16.20
C THR A 56 0.04 -0.20 -17.05
N ARG A 57 1.20 -0.85 -16.89
CA ARG A 57 2.41 -0.55 -17.67
C ARG A 57 2.18 -0.74 -19.17
N GLU A 58 1.51 -1.81 -19.57
CA GLU A 58 1.19 -2.09 -20.97
C GLU A 58 0.31 -0.99 -21.56
N ALA A 59 -0.79 -0.63 -20.89
CA ALA A 59 -1.69 0.43 -21.33
C ALA A 59 -0.97 1.79 -21.44
N VAL A 60 -0.18 2.16 -20.44
CA VAL A 60 0.60 3.40 -20.43
C VAL A 60 1.65 3.42 -21.54
N SER A 61 2.29 2.27 -21.81
CA SER A 61 3.24 2.15 -22.90
C SER A 61 2.58 2.39 -24.26
N GLU A 62 1.38 1.87 -24.45
CA GLU A 62 0.61 2.06 -25.69
C GLU A 62 0.17 3.53 -25.87
N GLU A 63 -0.34 4.17 -24.82
CA GLU A 63 -0.65 5.62 -24.83
C GLU A 63 0.58 6.48 -25.13
N THR A 64 1.74 6.09 -24.62
CA THR A 64 2.99 6.82 -24.83
C THR A 64 3.48 6.67 -26.27
N ARG A 65 3.42 5.43 -26.83
CA ARG A 65 3.83 5.14 -28.22
C ARG A 65 2.94 5.80 -29.25
N SER A 66 1.63 5.83 -29.01
CA SER A 66 0.66 6.53 -29.86
C SER A 66 0.78 8.06 -29.78
N GLY A 67 1.66 8.60 -28.92
CA GLY A 67 1.90 10.02 -28.78
C GLY A 67 0.83 10.78 -28.00
N LYS A 68 -0.21 10.10 -27.50
CA LYS A 68 -1.35 10.71 -26.80
C LYS A 68 -0.92 11.43 -25.52
N ARG A 69 -0.05 10.82 -24.71
CA ARG A 69 0.43 11.38 -23.42
C ARG A 69 1.88 10.97 -23.12
N ARG A 70 2.86 11.70 -23.67
CA ARG A 70 4.30 11.36 -23.55
C ARG A 70 4.83 11.33 -22.10
N SER A 71 4.20 12.03 -21.15
CA SER A 71 4.63 12.05 -19.74
C SER A 71 4.10 10.87 -18.91
N ARG A 72 3.10 10.14 -19.41
CA ARG A 72 2.35 9.11 -18.66
C ARG A 72 3.26 8.01 -18.12
N MET A 73 4.21 7.54 -18.94
CA MET A 73 5.21 6.54 -18.53
C MET A 73 6.12 7.04 -17.39
N ARG A 74 6.47 8.33 -17.37
CA ARG A 74 7.28 8.91 -16.29
C ARG A 74 6.48 8.99 -14.99
N GLU A 75 5.21 9.36 -15.07
CA GLU A 75 4.30 9.42 -13.91
C GLU A 75 4.09 8.03 -13.31
N TYR A 76 3.78 7.03 -14.14
CA TYR A 76 3.66 5.63 -13.72
C TYR A 76 4.92 5.14 -12.98
N ARG A 77 6.12 5.40 -13.53
CA ARG A 77 7.37 4.98 -12.90
C ARG A 77 7.61 5.65 -11.54
N LYS A 78 7.23 6.92 -11.39
CA LYS A 78 7.33 7.63 -10.11
C LYS A 78 6.39 7.04 -9.07
N LEU A 79 5.18 6.70 -9.50
CA LEU A 79 4.15 6.06 -8.68
C LEU A 79 4.65 4.70 -8.15
N GLU A 80 5.16 3.83 -9.01
CA GLU A 80 5.77 2.54 -8.62
C GLU A 80 6.97 2.70 -7.67
N ALA A 81 7.88 3.64 -7.98
CA ALA A 81 9.06 3.87 -7.15
C ALA A 81 8.69 4.37 -5.75
N ARG A 82 7.68 5.25 -5.65
CA ARG A 82 7.15 5.75 -4.37
C ARG A 82 6.59 4.60 -3.54
N HIS A 83 5.73 3.75 -4.11
CA HIS A 83 5.17 2.61 -3.40
C HIS A 83 6.27 1.69 -2.82
N VAL A 84 7.27 1.32 -3.63
CA VAL A 84 8.36 0.46 -3.16
C VAL A 84 9.13 1.11 -2.02
N HIS A 85 9.42 2.41 -2.12
CA HIS A 85 10.12 3.15 -1.09
C HIS A 85 9.31 3.23 0.21
N GLU A 86 8.04 3.61 0.13
CA GLU A 86 7.14 3.76 1.28
C GLU A 86 6.90 2.41 1.96
N ARG A 87 6.57 1.36 1.20
CA ARG A 87 6.38 0.01 1.74
C ARG A 87 7.62 -0.47 2.48
N ASN A 88 8.80 -0.30 1.88
CA ASN A 88 10.06 -0.71 2.53
C ASN A 88 10.34 0.14 3.78
N THR A 89 10.05 1.43 3.76
CA THR A 89 10.31 2.34 4.89
C THR A 89 9.36 2.09 6.06
N LEU A 90 8.09 1.80 5.79
CA LEU A 90 7.07 1.58 6.81
C LEU A 90 7.12 0.14 7.32
N CYS A 91 7.05 -0.85 6.44
CA CYS A 91 6.90 -2.23 6.88
C CYS A 91 8.19 -2.82 7.48
N ARG A 92 9.38 -2.33 7.10
CA ARG A 92 10.64 -2.77 7.75
C ARG A 92 10.76 -2.33 9.20
N LYS A 93 10.04 -1.28 9.62
CA LYS A 93 10.02 -0.82 11.02
C LYS A 93 9.27 -1.77 11.94
N GLN A 94 8.38 -2.61 11.38
CA GLN A 94 7.67 -3.62 12.15
C GLN A 94 8.63 -4.72 12.59
N THR A 95 8.77 -4.90 13.90
CA THR A 95 9.65 -5.91 14.51
C THR A 95 9.00 -7.29 14.52
N ASP A 96 7.68 -7.36 14.67
CA ASP A 96 6.92 -8.60 14.55
C ASP A 96 6.81 -9.00 13.06
N PRO A 97 7.26 -10.21 12.67
CA PRO A 97 7.07 -10.74 11.32
C PRO A 97 5.60 -10.70 10.86
N LEU A 98 4.64 -10.96 11.75
CA LEU A 98 3.22 -11.01 11.39
C LEU A 98 2.69 -9.61 11.05
N GLU A 99 2.97 -8.61 11.88
CA GLU A 99 2.64 -7.21 11.61
C GLU A 99 3.32 -6.69 10.33
N ARG A 100 4.57 -7.11 10.09
CA ARG A 100 5.27 -6.78 8.85
C ARG A 100 4.55 -7.33 7.62
N ARG A 101 4.09 -8.58 7.66
CA ARG A 101 3.35 -9.20 6.54
C ARG A 101 2.01 -8.51 6.30
N ALA A 102 1.28 -8.17 7.36
CA ALA A 102 0.03 -7.43 7.27
C ALA A 102 0.25 -6.04 6.66
N CYS A 103 1.26 -5.29 7.13
CA CYS A 103 1.65 -4.01 6.54
C CYS A 103 1.94 -4.11 5.04
N ILE A 104 2.64 -5.16 4.60
CA ILE A 104 2.89 -5.37 3.16
C ILE A 104 1.58 -5.57 2.41
N ALA A 105 0.64 -6.35 2.96
CA ALA A 105 -0.66 -6.56 2.35
C ALA A 105 -1.43 -5.25 2.17
N ASP A 106 -1.51 -4.43 3.23
CA ASP A 106 -2.22 -3.16 3.20
C ASP A 106 -1.59 -2.16 2.23
N MET A 107 -0.25 -2.06 2.21
CA MET A 107 0.47 -1.18 1.29
C MET A 107 0.30 -1.62 -0.17
N ASN A 108 0.21 -2.93 -0.44
CA ASN A 108 -0.05 -3.45 -1.78
C ASN A 108 -1.48 -3.12 -2.23
N ASP A 109 -2.47 -3.33 -1.36
CA ASP A 109 -3.89 -3.07 -1.67
C ASP A 109 -4.14 -1.55 -1.87
N ALA A 110 -3.49 -0.70 -1.06
CA ALA A 110 -3.54 0.76 -1.23
C ALA A 110 -2.95 1.23 -2.56
N HIS A 111 -1.78 0.70 -2.94
CA HIS A 111 -1.15 1.02 -4.24
C HIS A 111 -1.94 0.47 -5.42
N ALA A 112 -2.55 -0.71 -5.29
CA ALA A 112 -3.46 -1.22 -6.31
C ALA A 112 -4.65 -0.29 -6.54
N ALA A 113 -5.21 0.33 -5.50
CA ALA A 113 -6.24 1.35 -5.65
C ALA A 113 -5.70 2.63 -6.32
N GLU A 114 -4.44 3.01 -6.06
CA GLU A 114 -3.80 4.16 -6.72
C GLU A 114 -3.57 3.91 -8.22
N LEU A 115 -3.14 2.70 -8.60
CA LEU A 115 -2.99 2.32 -10.01
C LEU A 115 -4.32 2.34 -10.77
N LYS A 116 -5.43 1.92 -10.13
CA LYS A 116 -6.77 2.01 -10.72
C LYS A 116 -7.15 3.46 -11.01
N ARG A 117 -7.02 4.35 -10.02
CA ARG A 117 -7.28 5.79 -10.18
C ARG A 117 -6.35 6.46 -11.20
N PHE A 118 -5.11 5.99 -11.32
CA PHE A 118 -4.18 6.51 -12.30
C PHE A 118 -4.62 6.23 -13.74
N MET A 119 -5.35 5.13 -13.96
CA MET A 119 -5.86 4.71 -15.27
C MET A 119 -7.23 5.29 -15.64
N GLU A 120 -7.97 5.83 -14.67
CA GLU A 120 -9.16 6.67 -14.89
C GLU A 120 -8.79 8.02 -15.54
#